data_AF-A0A2N5GJK7-F1
#
_entry.id   AF-A0A2N5GJK7-F1
#
_cell.length_a   1.000
_cell.length_b   1.000
_cell.length_c   1.000
_cell.angle_alpha   90.00
_cell.angle_beta   90.00
_cell.angle_gamma   90.00
#
_symmetry.space_group_name_H-M   'P 1'
#
loop_
_entity.id
_entity.type
_entity.pdbx_description
1 polymer ?
#
loop_
_entity_poly.entity_id
_entity_poly.type
_entity_poly.pdbx_seq_one_letter_code
_entity_poly.pdbx_strand_id
1 'polypeptide(L)'
;MIIKNLSHTLTLEQTARVLEKFNIVFTVEGVKTKIQLHQLTAISKPYEDRRYSGYPYLVLISSLVDYLRDKGYSDNDIKDALPDGVEI
;
A
#
# COMPACT_ATOMS: atom_id res chain seq x y z
N MET A 1 -13.71 -21.38 1.26
CA MET A 1 -13.01 -20.69 0.16
C MET A 1 -13.07 -19.21 0.45
N ILE A 2 -12.06 -18.67 1.15
CA ILE A 2 -12.04 -17.25 1.54
C ILE A 2 -11.57 -16.49 0.31
N ILE A 3 -12.50 -15.78 -0.34
CA ILE A 3 -12.17 -14.85 -1.41
C ILE A 3 -11.35 -13.75 -0.74
N LYS A 4 -10.02 -13.78 -0.95
CA LYS A 4 -9.11 -12.71 -0.57
C LYS A 4 -9.59 -11.45 -1.30
N ASN A 5 -10.21 -10.55 -0.55
CA ASN A 5 -10.58 -9.20 -1.01
C ASN A 5 -9.29 -8.35 -1.14
N LEU A 6 -8.40 -8.76 -2.05
CA LEU A 6 -7.15 -8.07 -2.41
C LEU A 6 -7.43 -6.72 -3.10
N SER A 7 -8.68 -6.45 -3.45
CA SER A 7 -9.12 -5.24 -4.15
C SER A 7 -8.95 -3.95 -3.34
N HIS A 8 -8.73 -4.01 -2.03
CA HIS A 8 -8.72 -2.80 -1.19
C HIS A 8 -7.41 -2.58 -0.41
N THR A 9 -6.45 -3.51 -0.48
CA THR A 9 -5.21 -3.41 0.30
C THR A 9 -3.97 -3.94 -0.42
N LEU A 10 -2.82 -3.37 -0.10
CA LEU A 10 -1.50 -3.81 -0.58
C LEU A 10 -0.62 -4.30 0.58
N THR A 11 0.31 -5.22 0.29
CA THR A 11 1.41 -5.51 1.23
C THR A 11 2.37 -4.33 1.31
N LEU A 12 3.20 -4.27 2.35
CA LEU A 12 4.20 -3.19 2.48
C LEU A 12 5.20 -3.19 1.31
N GLU A 13 5.55 -4.36 0.78
CA GLU A 13 6.43 -4.50 -0.38
C GLU A 13 5.78 -3.94 -1.65
N GLN A 14 4.49 -4.24 -1.85
CA GLN A 14 3.74 -3.69 -2.98
C GLN A 14 3.61 -2.17 -2.85
N THR A 15 3.31 -1.65 -1.66
CA THR A 15 3.27 -0.20 -1.42
C THR A 15 4.63 0.46 -1.65
N ALA A 16 5.73 -0.17 -1.22
CA ALA A 16 7.07 0.35 -1.48
C ALA A 16 7.35 0.46 -2.98
N ARG A 17 6.99 -0.57 -3.77
CA ARG A 17 7.12 -0.54 -5.23
C ARG A 17 6.28 0.55 -5.89
N VAL A 18 5.06 0.79 -5.41
CA VAL A 18 4.23 1.89 -5.92
C VAL A 18 4.89 3.24 -5.62
N LEU A 19 5.30 3.47 -4.37
CA LEU A 19 5.94 4.73 -3.96
C LEU A 19 7.32 4.95 -4.60
N GLU A 20 8.02 3.88 -4.95
CA GLU A 20 9.29 3.91 -5.68
C GLU A 20 9.11 4.49 -7.09
N LYS A 21 8.02 4.16 -7.80
CA LYS A 21 7.70 4.74 -9.12
C LYS A 21 7.56 6.27 -9.07
N PHE A 22 7.25 6.82 -7.90
CA PHE A 22 7.14 8.26 -7.65
C PHE A 22 8.37 8.88 -6.96
N ASN A 23 9.44 8.10 -6.74
CA ASN A 23 10.65 8.48 -6.00
C ASN A 23 10.40 8.92 -4.55
N ILE A 24 9.38 8.37 -3.88
CA ILE A 24 9.00 8.78 -2.52
C ILE A 24 9.63 7.85 -1.45
N VAL A 25 9.50 6.54 -1.64
CA VAL A 25 9.98 5.50 -0.71
C VAL A 25 10.47 4.31 -1.53
N PHE A 26 11.63 3.76 -1.14
CA PHE A 26 12.28 2.64 -1.83
C PHE A 26 12.32 1.36 -0.99
N THR A 27 11.88 1.41 0.28
CA THR A 27 12.00 0.30 1.22
C THR A 27 10.74 0.11 2.04
N VAL A 28 10.54 -1.12 2.52
CA VAL A 28 9.43 -1.45 3.43
C VAL A 28 9.49 -0.63 4.72
N GLU A 29 10.68 -0.38 5.25
CA GLU A 29 10.84 0.45 6.45
C GLU A 29 10.43 1.90 6.19
N GLY A 30 10.66 2.43 4.99
CA GLY A 30 10.12 3.73 4.58
C GLY A 30 8.59 3.76 4.60
N VAL A 31 7.93 2.70 4.13
CA VAL A 31 6.45 2.59 4.18
C VAL A 31 5.96 2.56 5.63
N LYS A 32 6.64 1.83 6.51
CA LYS A 32 6.30 1.82 7.94
C LYS A 32 6.41 3.19 8.57
N THR A 33 7.46 3.94 8.26
CA THR A 33 7.62 5.31 8.74
C THR A 33 6.43 6.17 8.29
N LYS A 34 5.96 6.02 7.04
CA LYS A 34 4.74 6.72 6.58
C LYS A 34 3.50 6.35 7.39
N ILE A 35 3.34 5.07 7.76
CA ILE A 35 2.24 4.62 8.62
C ILE A 35 2.35 5.20 10.03
N GLN A 36 3.55 5.16 10.63
CA GLN A 36 3.83 5.70 11.97
C GLN A 36 3.61 7.22 12.05
N LEU A 37 3.89 7.93 10.95
CA LEU A 37 3.63 9.36 10.81
C LEU A 37 2.18 9.67 10.41
N HIS A 38 1.29 8.67 10.40
CA HIS A 38 -0.12 8.79 9.99
C HIS A 38 -0.34 9.33 8.57
N GLN A 39 0.65 9.17 7.69
CA GLN A 39 0.56 9.53 6.27
C GLN A 39 -0.06 8.42 5.42
N LEU A 40 -0.03 7.18 5.92
CA LEU A 40 -0.68 6.03 5.30
C LEU A 40 -1.47 5.25 6.35
N THR A 41 -2.66 4.79 5.98
CA THR A 41 -3.51 3.94 6.80
C THR A 41 -3.24 2.48 6.48
N ALA A 42 -3.04 1.67 7.52
CA ALA A 42 -2.84 0.23 7.39
C ALA A 42 -3.78 -0.55 8.32
N ILE A 43 -4.19 -1.73 7.87
CA ILE A 43 -4.93 -2.71 8.66
C ILE A 43 -4.05 -3.90 9.00
N SER A 44 -4.39 -4.62 10.05
CA SER A 44 -3.67 -5.84 10.39
C SER A 44 -4.04 -6.98 9.43
N LYS A 45 -3.06 -7.79 9.04
CA LYS A 45 -3.28 -9.04 8.29
C LYS A 45 -4.22 -9.99 9.05
N PRO A 46 -4.89 -10.94 8.38
CA PRO A 46 -5.55 -12.05 9.05
C PRO A 46 -4.58 -12.80 9.97
N TYR A 47 -5.08 -13.33 11.09
CA TYR A 47 -4.22 -13.95 12.13
C TYR A 47 -3.31 -15.05 11.58
N GLU A 48 -3.82 -15.86 10.66
CA GLU A 48 -3.09 -16.97 10.01
C GLU A 48 -1.85 -16.46 9.24
N ASP A 49 -1.97 -15.31 8.58
CA ASP A 49 -0.89 -14.70 7.77
C ASP A 49 0.14 -13.94 8.62
N ARG A 50 -0.17 -13.61 9.88
CA ARG A 50 0.76 -12.86 10.76
C ARG A 50 1.93 -13.71 11.25
N ARG A 51 1.74 -15.02 11.42
CA ARG A 51 2.78 -15.90 12.00
C ARG A 51 3.99 -16.09 11.09
N TYR A 52 3.81 -15.94 9.79
CA TYR A 52 4.84 -16.23 8.79
C TYR A 52 5.30 -14.99 8.03
N SER A 53 4.73 -13.82 8.31
CA SER A 53 5.12 -12.57 7.67
C SER A 53 5.93 -11.73 8.64
N GLY A 54 7.10 -11.25 8.18
CA GLY A 54 7.88 -10.25 8.93
C GLY A 54 7.10 -8.96 9.22
N TYR A 55 5.98 -8.73 8.51
CA TYR A 55 5.16 -7.54 8.63
C TYR A 55 3.66 -7.88 8.75
N PRO A 56 3.03 -7.61 9.90
CA PRO A 56 1.64 -7.99 10.16
C PRO A 56 0.61 -6.99 9.60
N TYR A 57 0.99 -6.11 8.68
CA TYR A 57 0.15 -5.01 8.18
C TYR A 57 -0.08 -5.06 6.67
N LEU A 58 -1.20 -4.51 6.23
CA LEU A 58 -1.57 -4.22 4.84
C LEU A 58 -1.97 -2.75 4.73
N VAL A 59 -1.53 -2.05 3.69
CA VAL A 59 -1.86 -0.64 3.45
C VAL A 59 -3.17 -0.54 2.68
N LEU A 60 -4.06 0.36 3.08
CA LEU A 60 -5.28 0.63 2.33
C LEU A 60 -4.95 1.33 1.02
N ILE A 61 -5.46 0.83 -0.11
CA ILE A 61 -5.23 1.45 -1.43
C ILE A 61 -5.77 2.87 -1.46
N SER A 62 -6.98 3.11 -0.92
CA SER A 62 -7.57 4.46 -0.85
C SER A 62 -6.64 5.46 -0.15
N SER A 63 -6.07 5.07 0.99
CA SER A 63 -5.14 5.93 1.73
C SER A 63 -3.86 6.22 0.94
N LEU A 64 -3.36 5.26 0.15
CA LEU A 64 -2.20 5.46 -0.71
C LEU A 64 -2.53 6.41 -1.88
N VAL A 65 -3.71 6.26 -2.47
CA VAL A 65 -4.19 7.10 -3.58
C VAL A 65 -4.38 8.52 -3.11
N ASP A 66 -5.05 8.73 -1.97
CA ASP A 66 -5.25 10.05 -1.37
C ASP A 66 -3.90 10.70 -1.03
N TYR A 67 -2.95 9.93 -0.50
CA TYR A 67 -1.59 10.40 -0.26
C TYR A 67 -0.89 10.86 -1.55
N LEU A 68 -1.01 10.12 -2.66
CA LEU A 68 -0.40 10.48 -3.93
C LEU A 68 -1.10 11.68 -4.59
N ARG A 69 -2.42 11.79 -4.48
CA ARG A 69 -3.17 12.98 -4.92
C ARG A 69 -2.76 14.23 -4.16
N ASP A 70 -2.57 14.14 -2.83
CA ASP A 70 -2.05 15.24 -2.01
C ASP A 70 -0.64 15.68 -2.44
N LYS A 71 0.16 14.76 -2.99
CA LYS A 71 1.46 15.07 -3.60
C LYS A 71 1.37 15.64 -5.02
N GLY A 72 0.17 15.72 -5.60
CA GLY A 72 -0.07 16.31 -6.90
C GLY A 72 0.07 15.35 -8.08
N TYR A 73 0.11 14.04 -7.85
CA TYR A 73 0.12 13.05 -8.94
C TYR A 73 -1.27 12.88 -9.54
N SER A 74 -1.34 12.67 -10.86
CA SER A 74 -2.62 12.49 -11.55
C SER A 74 -3.17 11.09 -11.32
N ASP A 75 -4.50 10.95 -11.41
CA ASP A 75 -5.16 9.64 -11.30
C ASP A 75 -4.65 8.64 -12.35
N ASN A 76 -4.22 9.10 -13.53
CA ASN A 76 -3.64 8.24 -14.55
C ASN A 76 -2.27 7.69 -14.12
N ASP A 77 -1.39 8.56 -13.60
CA ASP A 77 -0.07 8.11 -13.10
C ASP A 77 -0.22 7.12 -11.93
N ILE A 78 -1.21 7.36 -11.07
CA ILE A 78 -1.53 6.47 -9.94
C ILE A 78 -2.04 5.12 -10.45
N LYS A 79 -2.93 5.09 -11.45
CA LYS A 79 -3.41 3.85 -12.09
C LYS A 79 -2.26 3.04 -12.68
N ASP A 80 -1.36 3.68 -13.42
CA ASP A 80 -0.19 3.03 -14.03
C ASP A 80 0.83 2.54 -12.98
N ALA A 81 0.81 3.14 -11.80
CA ALA A 81 1.69 2.75 -10.71
C ALA A 81 1.20 1.52 -9.94
N LEU A 82 -0.11 1.32 -9.81
CA LEU A 82 -0.71 0.23 -9.04
C LEU A 82 -0.46 -1.15 -9.68
N PRO A 83 -0.49 -2.23 -8.88
CA PRO A 83 -0.42 -3.59 -9.40
C PRO A 83 -1.64 -3.94 -10.27
N ASP A 84 -1.45 -4.84 -11.24
CA ASP A 84 -2.54 -5.33 -12.10
C ASP A 84 -3.69 -5.92 -11.28
N GLY A 85 -4.93 -5.63 -11.70
CA GLY A 85 -6.14 -6.10 -11.03
C GLY A 85 -6.58 -5.26 -9.82
N VAL A 86 -5.92 -4.13 -9.57
CA VAL A 86 -6.40 -3.11 -8.63
C VAL A 86 -7.26 -2.09 -9.37
N GLU A 87 -8.50 -1.92 -8.93
CA GLU A 87 -9.41 -0.88 -9.42
C GLU A 87 -9.48 0.28 -8.42
N ILE A 88 -9.49 1.51 -8.94
CA ILE A 88 -9.59 2.77 -8.18
C ILE A 88 -10.74 3.64 -8.68
#